data_AF-A0A4Y2N0P3-F1
#
_entry.id   AF-A0A4Y2N0P3-F1
#
_cell.length_a   1.000
_cell.length_b   1.000
_cell.length_c   1.000
_cell.angle_alpha   90.00
_cell.angle_beta   90.00
_cell.angle_gamma   90.00
#
_symmetry.space_group_name_H-M   'P 1'
#
loop_
_entity.id
_entity.type
_entity.pdbx_description
1 polymer ?
#
loop_
_entity_poly.entity_id
_entity_poly.type
_entity_poly.pdbx_seq_one_letter_code
_entity_poly.pdbx_strand_id
1 'polypeptide(L)'
;MNLRSGKIAKMNEKTKDKPDEYDTTRQASNSISIIPFDPNNSMNVNAWLKYFNDKCQEYNLDDKWKIDKITTYLKNSSLTEYVNSYDAIKTWEECTSFLTERYIFPYLVNLSEFT
;
A
#
# COMPACT_ATOMS: atom_id res chain seq x y z
N MET A 1 72.32 -4.24 12.92
CA MET A 1 71.69 -3.00 12.40
C MET A 1 70.53 -3.44 11.49
N ASN A 2 69.30 -3.45 12.01
CA ASN A 2 68.24 -2.46 11.74
C ASN A 2 67.96 -2.31 10.23
N LEU A 3 66.95 -3.02 9.72
CA LEU A 3 65.53 -2.61 9.58
C LEU A 3 65.30 -1.66 8.40
N ARG A 4 64.69 -2.18 7.31
CA ARG A 4 63.30 -1.84 6.90
C ARG A 4 62.98 -2.44 5.53
N SER A 5 62.27 -3.57 5.56
CA SER A 5 61.44 -4.04 4.45
C SER A 5 60.26 -3.07 4.30
N GLY A 6 60.17 -2.42 3.14
CA GLY A 6 59.13 -1.46 2.80
C GLY A 6 57.99 -2.10 2.01
N LYS A 7 56.96 -2.52 2.76
CA LYS A 7 55.53 -2.29 2.49
C LYS A 7 54.90 -2.80 1.18
N ILE A 8 54.08 -3.84 1.36
CA ILE A 8 52.97 -4.32 0.52
C ILE A 8 51.95 -3.20 0.23
N ALA A 9 51.55 -3.05 -1.03
CA ALA A 9 50.31 -2.40 -1.47
C ALA A 9 49.82 -3.13 -2.73
N LYS A 10 48.84 -4.01 -2.57
CA LYS A 10 47.40 -3.80 -2.82
C LYS A 10 46.99 -4.17 -4.24
N MET A 11 46.41 -5.36 -4.31
CA MET A 11 45.43 -5.82 -5.27
C MET A 11 44.36 -4.75 -5.57
N ASN A 12 44.10 -4.51 -6.84
CA ASN A 12 42.78 -4.09 -7.34
C ASN A 12 42.60 -4.61 -8.77
N GLU A 13 42.25 -5.89 -8.85
CA GLU A 13 41.50 -6.42 -9.98
C GLU A 13 40.28 -5.50 -10.20
N LYS A 14 40.20 -4.89 -11.38
CA LYS A 14 39.10 -4.04 -11.81
C LYS A 14 37.83 -4.88 -11.94
N THR A 15 37.13 -5.11 -10.85
CA THR A 15 35.70 -5.38 -10.93
C THR A 15 35.05 -4.06 -11.30
N LYS A 16 34.63 -3.96 -12.58
CA LYS A 16 33.72 -2.91 -13.01
C LYS A 16 32.39 -3.18 -12.30
N ASP A 17 32.24 -2.62 -11.10
CA ASP A 17 30.92 -2.44 -10.54
C ASP A 17 30.12 -1.63 -11.57
N LYS A 18 29.08 -2.27 -12.08
CA LYS A 18 28.04 -1.58 -12.85
C LYS A 18 27.52 -0.46 -11.94
N PRO A 19 27.22 0.73 -12.47
CA PRO A 19 26.49 1.70 -11.68
C PRO A 19 25.18 1.03 -11.29
N ASP A 20 24.92 0.96 -9.99
CA ASP A 20 23.63 0.57 -9.46
C ASP A 20 22.55 1.35 -10.22
N GLU A 21 21.78 0.65 -11.05
CA GLU A 21 20.48 1.13 -11.54
C GLU A 21 19.51 1.12 -10.36
N TYR A 22 19.80 1.97 -9.39
CA TYR A 22 18.99 2.16 -8.20
C TYR A 22 18.93 3.63 -7.81
N ASP A 23 19.06 4.55 -8.77
CA ASP A 23 18.81 5.96 -8.46
C ASP A 23 18.51 6.85 -9.68
N THR A 24 17.43 6.62 -10.43
CA THR A 24 16.84 7.69 -11.29
C THR A 24 15.33 7.59 -11.55
N THR A 25 14.54 6.97 -10.66
CA THR A 25 13.05 7.03 -10.72
C THR A 25 12.39 7.24 -9.36
N ARG A 26 13.15 7.69 -8.35
CA ARG A 26 12.70 7.75 -6.95
C ARG A 26 11.90 9.02 -6.58
N GLN A 27 11.60 9.90 -7.54
CA GLN A 27 10.80 11.09 -7.30
C GLN A 27 9.94 11.43 -8.52
N ALA A 28 8.71 10.89 -8.56
CA ALA A 28 7.48 11.50 -9.13
C ALA A 28 6.37 10.47 -9.48
N SER A 29 6.02 9.52 -8.60
CA SER A 29 4.83 8.65 -8.79
C SER A 29 4.24 8.14 -7.45
N ASN A 30 4.13 8.99 -6.41
CA ASN A 30 3.67 8.57 -5.07
C ASN A 30 2.17 8.22 -4.98
N SER A 31 1.48 8.11 -6.12
CA SER A 31 0.09 7.70 -6.24
C SER A 31 0.03 6.71 -7.40
N ILE A 32 -0.10 5.43 -7.07
CA ILE A 32 -0.41 4.40 -8.07
C ILE A 32 -1.83 4.70 -8.55
N SER A 33 -2.06 4.57 -9.86
CA SER A 33 -3.39 4.80 -10.43
C SER A 33 -4.33 3.65 -10.06
N ILE A 34 -4.90 3.73 -8.87
CA ILE A 34 -5.91 2.83 -8.34
C ILE A 34 -7.24 3.58 -8.34
N ILE A 35 -8.28 2.97 -8.91
CA ILE A 35 -9.64 3.52 -8.85
C ILE A 35 -10.09 3.53 -7.38
N PRO A 36 -10.46 4.69 -6.80
CA PRO A 36 -10.92 4.75 -5.41
C PRO A 36 -12.22 3.98 -5.18
N PHE A 37 -12.36 3.39 -4.00
CA PHE A 37 -13.61 2.81 -3.53
C PHE A 37 -14.65 3.91 -3.34
N ASP A 38 -15.78 3.77 -4.01
CA ASP A 38 -16.92 4.66 -3.85
C ASP A 38 -18.20 3.84 -3.64
N PRO A 39 -18.73 3.79 -2.41
CA PRO A 39 -19.94 3.03 -2.11
C PRO A 39 -21.18 3.59 -2.82
N ASN A 40 -21.17 4.86 -3.24
CA ASN A 40 -22.30 5.48 -3.94
C ASN A 40 -22.46 4.99 -5.39
N ASN A 41 -21.41 4.40 -5.97
CA ASN A 41 -21.42 3.90 -7.35
C ASN A 41 -21.71 2.40 -7.43
N SER A 42 -22.32 1.81 -6.39
CA SER A 42 -22.59 0.37 -6.29
C SER A 42 -21.35 -0.52 -6.48
N MET A 43 -20.17 0.01 -6.17
CA MET A 43 -18.92 -0.73 -6.27
C MET A 43 -18.90 -1.86 -5.23
N ASN A 44 -18.64 -3.09 -5.68
CA ASN A 44 -18.55 -4.23 -4.77
C ASN A 44 -17.23 -4.16 -3.98
N VAL A 45 -17.33 -4.10 -2.64
CA VAL A 45 -16.17 -3.95 -1.76
C VAL A 45 -15.18 -5.12 -1.86
N ASN A 46 -15.66 -6.36 -2.02
CA ASN A 46 -14.78 -7.53 -2.15
C ASN A 46 -14.00 -7.49 -3.46
N ALA A 47 -14.68 -7.15 -4.57
CA ALA A 47 -14.04 -7.00 -5.87
C ALA A 47 -13.00 -5.87 -5.84
N TRP A 48 -13.33 -4.75 -5.20
CA TRP A 48 -12.42 -3.63 -5.06
C TRP A 48 -11.20 -3.97 -4.17
N LEU A 49 -11.41 -4.62 -3.03
CA LEU A 49 -10.31 -5.05 -2.14
C LEU A 49 -9.38 -6.04 -2.85
N LYS A 50 -9.92 -6.97 -3.64
CA LYS A 50 -9.10 -7.86 -4.46
C LYS A 50 -8.27 -7.06 -5.47
N TYR A 51 -8.91 -6.16 -6.24
CA TYR A 51 -8.24 -5.31 -7.22
C TYR A 51 -7.15 -4.44 -6.57
N PHE A 52 -7.42 -3.84 -5.42
CA PHE A 52 -6.48 -3.04 -4.66
C PHE A 52 -5.25 -3.85 -4.26
N ASN A 53 -5.45 -5.06 -3.74
CA ASN A 53 -4.36 -5.96 -3.35
C ASN A 53 -3.54 -6.42 -4.56
N ASP A 54 -4.20 -6.78 -5.66
CA ASP A 54 -3.51 -7.16 -6.91
C ASP A 54 -2.61 -6.00 -7.40
N LYS A 55 -3.12 -4.76 -7.36
CA LYS A 55 -2.33 -3.56 -7.69
C LYS A 55 -1.20 -3.32 -6.71
N CYS A 56 -1.40 -3.48 -5.41
CA CYS A 56 -0.32 -3.36 -4.45
C CYS A 56 0.78 -4.40 -4.69
N GLN A 57 0.41 -5.64 -5.03
CA GLN A 57 1.35 -6.71 -5.34
C GLN A 57 2.15 -6.43 -6.61
N GLU A 58 1.54 -5.89 -7.67
CA GLU A 58 2.23 -5.49 -8.91
C GLU A 58 3.40 -4.53 -8.65
N TYR A 59 3.27 -3.65 -7.66
CA TYR A 59 4.28 -2.65 -7.28
C TYR A 59 5.08 -3.04 -6.03
N ASN A 60 4.93 -4.28 -5.55
CA ASN A 60 5.61 -4.81 -4.35
C ASN A 60 5.41 -3.93 -3.10
N LEU A 61 4.16 -3.47 -2.90
CA LEU A 61 3.76 -2.65 -1.75
C LEU A 61 3.28 -3.52 -0.60
N ASP A 62 3.78 -3.23 0.58
CA ASP A 62 3.43 -3.94 1.82
C ASP A 62 2.16 -3.39 2.48
N ASP A 63 1.67 -4.10 3.49
CA ASP A 63 0.47 -3.72 4.23
C ASP A 63 0.62 -2.38 4.97
N LYS A 64 1.85 -2.02 5.34
CA LYS A 64 2.13 -0.71 5.94
C LYS A 64 1.85 0.42 4.95
N TRP A 65 2.29 0.27 3.70
CA TRP A 65 1.98 1.21 2.63
C TRP A 65 0.47 1.29 2.38
N LYS A 66 -0.22 0.13 2.37
CA LYS A 66 -1.68 0.09 2.17
C LYS A 66 -2.40 0.93 3.23
N ILE A 67 -2.08 0.73 4.51
CA ILE A 67 -2.68 1.49 5.61
C ILE A 67 -2.33 2.98 5.54
N ASP A 68 -1.08 3.33 5.24
CA ASP A 68 -0.66 4.75 5.11
C ASP A 68 -1.40 5.50 3.98
N LYS A 69 -1.76 4.78 2.90
CA LYS A 69 -2.36 5.39 1.70
C LYS A 69 -3.84 5.17 1.52
N ILE A 70 -4.49 4.31 2.31
CA ILE A 70 -5.88 3.89 2.08
C ILE A 70 -6.86 5.07 1.99
N THR A 71 -6.65 6.13 2.77
CA THR A 71 -7.50 7.34 2.76
C THR A 71 -7.53 8.05 1.41
N THR A 72 -6.48 7.90 0.59
CA THR A 72 -6.46 8.45 -0.78
C THR A 72 -7.33 7.67 -1.76
N TYR A 73 -7.70 6.44 -1.40
CA TYR A 73 -8.46 5.51 -2.23
C TYR A 73 -9.84 5.18 -1.66
N LEU A 74 -10.31 5.93 -0.65
CA LEU A 74 -11.69 5.86 -0.15
C LEU A 74 -12.43 7.15 -0.49
N LYS A 75 -13.74 7.04 -0.77
CA LYS A 75 -14.62 8.19 -1.04
C LYS A 75 -15.88 8.18 -0.18
N ASN A 76 -16.48 9.36 -0.02
CA ASN A 76 -17.78 9.55 0.60
C ASN A 76 -17.85 8.90 2.00
N SER A 77 -18.92 8.16 2.30
CA SER A 77 -19.10 7.50 3.60
C SER A 77 -17.94 6.60 3.98
N SER A 78 -17.34 5.88 3.02
CA SER A 78 -16.19 5.00 3.31
C SER A 78 -14.97 5.75 3.85
N LEU A 79 -14.70 6.95 3.34
CA LEU A 79 -13.63 7.79 3.85
C LEU A 79 -13.96 8.35 5.24
N THR A 80 -15.16 8.90 5.40
CA THR A 80 -15.61 9.48 6.68
C THR A 80 -15.60 8.44 7.80
N GLU A 81 -16.14 7.25 7.55
CA GLU A 81 -16.22 6.18 8.54
C GLU A 81 -14.82 5.63 8.88
N TYR A 82 -13.94 5.51 7.90
CA TYR A 82 -12.56 5.09 8.13
C TYR A 82 -11.81 6.09 9.01
N VAL A 83 -11.92 7.40 8.72
CA VAL A 83 -11.28 8.46 9.52
C VAL A 83 -11.80 8.44 10.97
N ASN A 84 -13.10 8.22 11.17
CA ASN A 84 -13.69 8.10 12.50
C ASN A 84 -13.20 6.86 13.28
N SER A 85 -12.65 5.87 12.58
CA SER A 85 -12.19 4.59 13.15
C SER A 85 -10.66 4.44 13.06
N TYR A 86 -9.94 5.50 12.66
CA TYR A 86 -8.51 5.47 12.36
C TYR A 86 -7.67 5.00 13.55
N ASP A 87 -8.07 5.37 14.77
CA ASP A 87 -7.38 4.95 15.98
C ASP A 87 -7.55 3.45 16.30
N ALA A 88 -8.60 2.80 15.79
CA ALA A 88 -8.87 1.38 16.01
C ALA A 88 -8.26 0.48 14.93
N ILE A 89 -8.12 0.98 13.69
CA ILE A 89 -7.64 0.18 12.55
C ILE A 89 -6.12 0.34 12.43
N LYS A 90 -5.36 -0.71 12.76
CA LYS A 90 -3.88 -0.69 12.75
C LYS A 90 -3.27 -1.61 11.71
N THR A 91 -4.00 -2.62 11.28
CA THR A 91 -3.55 -3.64 10.33
C THR A 91 -4.38 -3.62 9.06
N TRP A 92 -3.81 -4.12 7.98
CA TRP A 92 -4.55 -4.30 6.73
C TRP A 92 -5.73 -5.25 6.90
N GLU A 93 -5.58 -6.32 7.68
CA GLU A 93 -6.66 -7.25 8.02
C GLU A 93 -7.85 -6.52 8.67
N GLU A 94 -7.63 -5.72 9.71
CA GLU A 94 -8.67 -4.91 10.36
C GLU A 94 -9.33 -3.93 9.38
N CYS A 95 -8.56 -3.34 8.46
CA CYS A 95 -9.11 -2.47 7.42
C CYS A 95 -10.03 -3.24 6.46
N THR A 96 -9.63 -4.43 6.02
CA THR A 96 -10.46 -5.27 5.15
C THR A 96 -11.73 -5.72 5.86
N SER A 97 -11.65 -6.14 7.12
CA SER A 97 -12.80 -6.52 7.94
C SER A 97 -13.74 -5.33 8.13
N PHE A 98 -13.20 -4.16 8.47
CA PHE A 98 -13.96 -2.92 8.63
C PHE A 98 -14.77 -2.56 7.38
N LEU A 99 -14.14 -2.58 6.21
CA LEU A 99 -14.78 -2.22 4.94
C LEU A 99 -15.80 -3.30 4.52
N THR A 100 -15.48 -4.57 4.72
CA THR A 100 -16.39 -5.66 4.37
C THR A 100 -17.62 -5.68 5.25
N GLU A 101 -17.49 -5.59 6.57
CA GLU A 101 -18.62 -5.54 7.51
C GLU A 101 -19.61 -4.40 7.18
N ARG A 102 -19.09 -3.23 6.79
CA ARG A 102 -19.91 -2.05 6.47
C ARG A 102 -20.53 -2.07 5.08
N TYR A 103 -19.80 -2.58 4.07
CA TYR A 103 -20.18 -2.40 2.67
C TYR A 103 -20.51 -3.71 1.93
N ILE A 104 -20.40 -4.88 2.58
CA ILE A 104 -21.00 -6.14 2.09
C ILE A 104 -22.53 -6.14 2.33
N PHE A 105 -23.05 -5.31 3.25
CA PHE A 105 -24.46 -5.32 3.63
C PHE A 105 -25.16 -3.94 3.62
N PRO A 106 -25.43 -3.34 2.45
CA PRO A 106 -26.45 -2.29 2.37
C PRO A 106 -27.87 -2.86 2.17
N TYR A 107 -28.04 -4.14 1.81
CA TYR A 107 -29.34 -4.69 1.38
C TYR A 107 -30.21 -5.38 2.45
N LEU A 108 -29.77 -5.47 3.71
CA LEU A 108 -30.62 -6.00 4.79
C LEU A 108 -31.36 -4.92 5.59
N VAL A 109 -30.99 -3.64 5.46
CA VAL A 109 -31.63 -2.54 6.18
C VAL A 109 -32.56 -1.76 5.23
N ASN A 110 -33.51 -2.46 4.60
CA ASN A 110 -34.80 -1.83 4.27
C ASN A 110 -35.95 -2.84 4.06
N LEU A 111 -36.09 -3.85 4.94
CA LEU A 111 -37.31 -4.66 5.00
C LEU A 111 -38.35 -4.12 5.99
N SER A 112 -38.01 -3.07 6.77
CA SER A 112 -38.96 -2.41 7.68
C SER A 112 -39.87 -1.39 6.99
N GLU A 113 -39.65 -1.05 5.71
CA GLU A 113 -40.53 -0.15 4.94
C GLU A 113 -41.61 -0.89 4.14
N PHE A 114 -41.71 -2.22 4.26
CA PHE A 114 -42.76 -3.04 3.60
C PHE A 114 -43.90 -3.49 4.53
N THR A 115 -44.08 -2.85 5.69
CA THR A 115 -45.22 -3.11 6.60
C THR A 115 -46.47 -2.34 6.20
#